data_AF-A0A1E7FU60-F1
#
_entry.id   AF-A0A1E7FU60-F1
#
_cell.length_a   1.000
_cell.length_b   1.000
_cell.length_c   1.000
_cell.angle_alpha   90.00
_cell.angle_beta   90.00
_cell.angle_gamma   90.00
#
_symmetry.space_group_name_H-M   'P 1'
#
loop_
_entity.id
_entity.type
_entity.pdbx_description
1 polymer ?
#
loop_
_entity_poly.entity_id
_entity_poly.type
_entity_poly.pdbx_seq_one_letter_code
_entity_poly.pdbx_strand_id
1 'polypeptide(L)'
;MATMMSKSMADDCQLRDVLEDTSECDRGKLLSFCVEYIQNEMKNSIDFIDFWSVLPNVKVRYLTAIIKIMTEDRLLRDVLADTPEDDRGKLISFCLKYIPIEMNFIEGIVFISALTKMRLLDVDNVGRNRRHIRHIPNQTQDLKERRCVIRMEVYSSYCSFDDDGRIIRLELRNYINGINSPANIGRIDVPATIGRLERLTDLKVFKPRSLPADELSKLSQFRTLELFDCSSVIFEYFPIQMKLRHLKKLRVANFQIEFVSVSSPFLTWMTRQLPSLEVLDFVGMKKNETNFIVDHLVTNDVICFQESLKYLGVQNCQVDENIFETIMFKICPKFEKLIYNIGGYIKQNYDSDIEYALNINHAGRKRIVVASALSANGRSLHFPLSMWPTVLERAYKNSVQIYSIEYHPDDIKNQNRSADGVYDLFRYGFAGRHD
;
A
#
# COMPACT_ATOMS: atom_id res chain seq x y z
N MET A 1 12.80 7.40 -31.74
CA MET A 1 13.27 6.15 -31.12
C MET A 1 12.09 5.19 -31.11
N ALA A 2 12.13 4.14 -31.91
CA ALA A 2 11.14 3.06 -31.82
C ALA A 2 11.56 2.16 -30.66
N THR A 3 10.87 2.26 -29.53
CA THR A 3 11.11 1.40 -28.36
C THR A 3 10.80 -0.03 -28.77
N MET A 4 11.74 -0.96 -28.59
CA MET A 4 11.45 -2.39 -28.79
C MET A 4 10.32 -2.79 -27.85
N MET A 5 9.15 -3.14 -28.41
CA MET A 5 8.07 -3.72 -27.63
C MET A 5 8.55 -5.05 -27.05
N SER A 6 8.31 -5.27 -25.76
CA SER A 6 8.61 -6.55 -25.13
C SER A 6 7.76 -7.65 -25.78
N LYS A 7 8.25 -8.89 -25.80
CA LYS A 7 7.50 -10.04 -26.35
C LYS A 7 6.10 -10.14 -25.72
N SER A 8 6.00 -9.91 -24.41
CA SER A 8 4.72 -9.93 -23.68
C SER A 8 3.72 -8.90 -24.22
N MET A 9 4.16 -7.70 -24.60
CA MET A 9 3.26 -6.70 -25.18
C MET A 9 2.82 -7.08 -26.60
N ALA A 10 3.68 -7.73 -27.39
CA ALA A 10 3.33 -8.19 -28.73
C ALA A 10 2.24 -9.27 -28.69
N ASP A 11 2.39 -10.25 -27.79
CA ASP A 11 1.39 -11.32 -27.58
C ASP A 11 0.05 -10.72 -27.08
N ASP A 12 0.10 -9.72 -26.19
CA ASP A 12 -1.10 -8.99 -25.71
C ASP A 12 -1.81 -8.22 -26.83
N CYS A 13 -1.07 -7.52 -27.69
CA CYS A 13 -1.65 -6.84 -28.85
C CYS A 13 -2.33 -7.84 -29.78
N GLN A 14 -1.68 -8.98 -30.05
CA GLN A 14 -2.28 -10.03 -30.87
C GLN A 14 -3.57 -10.58 -30.24
N LEU A 15 -3.59 -10.82 -28.92
CA LEU A 15 -4.80 -11.25 -28.20
C LEU A 15 -5.91 -10.20 -28.34
N ARG A 16 -5.57 -8.92 -28.15
CA ARG A 16 -6.50 -7.80 -28.24
C ARG A 16 -7.14 -7.74 -29.62
N ASP A 17 -6.34 -7.74 -30.67
CA ASP A 17 -6.81 -7.69 -32.07
C ASP A 17 -7.77 -8.84 -32.38
N VAL A 18 -7.41 -10.05 -31.95
CA VAL A 18 -8.24 -11.24 -32.16
C VAL A 18 -9.59 -11.12 -31.45
N LEU A 19 -9.60 -10.63 -30.21
CA LEU A 19 -10.82 -10.47 -29.44
C LEU A 19 -11.67 -9.29 -29.94
N GLU A 20 -11.07 -8.22 -30.44
CA GLU A 20 -11.77 -7.10 -31.08
C GLU A 20 -12.51 -7.55 -32.34
N ASP A 21 -11.90 -8.41 -33.15
CA ASP A 21 -12.50 -9.02 -34.34
C ASP A 21 -13.61 -10.05 -34.03
N THR A 22 -13.72 -10.49 -32.78
CA THR A 22 -14.73 -11.46 -32.33
C THR A 22 -15.96 -10.73 -31.79
N SER A 23 -17.16 -11.16 -32.19
CA SER A 23 -18.41 -10.57 -31.71
C SER A 23 -18.56 -10.73 -30.19
N GLU A 24 -19.21 -9.79 -29.51
CA GLU A 24 -19.36 -9.81 -28.05
C GLU A 24 -20.05 -11.10 -27.54
N CYS A 25 -21.07 -11.59 -28.25
CA CYS A 25 -21.77 -12.83 -27.90
C CYS A 25 -20.92 -14.09 -28.12
N ASP A 26 -19.94 -14.03 -29.02
CA ASP A 26 -19.07 -15.15 -29.35
C ASP A 26 -17.79 -15.17 -28.50
N ARG A 27 -17.35 -14.02 -27.96
CA ARG A 27 -16.16 -13.92 -27.08
C ARG A 27 -16.26 -14.85 -25.86
N GLY A 28 -17.41 -14.84 -25.18
CA GLY A 28 -17.62 -15.68 -24.00
C GLY A 28 -17.50 -17.17 -24.32
N LYS A 29 -18.23 -17.62 -25.35
CA LYS A 29 -18.20 -19.00 -25.84
C LYS A 29 -16.79 -19.42 -26.30
N LEU A 30 -16.11 -18.56 -27.05
CA LEU A 30 -14.76 -18.81 -27.56
C LEU A 30 -13.78 -19.02 -26.40
N LEU A 31 -13.84 -18.17 -25.38
CA LEU A 31 -12.97 -18.26 -24.22
C LEU A 31 -13.32 -19.45 -23.33
N SER A 32 -14.60 -19.74 -23.11
CA SER A 32 -15.04 -20.96 -22.40
C SER A 32 -14.49 -22.20 -23.05
N PHE A 33 -14.66 -22.32 -24.37
CA PHE A 33 -14.12 -23.43 -25.13
C PHE A 33 -12.60 -23.55 -24.97
N CYS A 34 -11.87 -22.44 -25.06
CA CYS A 34 -10.41 -22.45 -24.89
C CYS A 34 -10.00 -22.89 -23.47
N VAL A 35 -10.71 -22.44 -22.43
CA VAL A 35 -10.46 -22.86 -21.03
C VAL A 35 -10.68 -24.37 -20.88
N GLU A 36 -11.82 -24.88 -21.34
CA GLU A 36 -12.15 -26.31 -21.27
C GLU A 36 -11.19 -27.19 -22.07
N TYR A 37 -10.85 -26.75 -23.29
CA TYR A 37 -9.90 -27.44 -24.16
C TYR A 37 -8.53 -27.61 -23.48
N ILE A 38 -8.02 -26.56 -22.83
CA ILE A 38 -6.74 -26.59 -22.12
C ILE A 38 -6.81 -27.42 -20.84
N GLN A 39 -7.90 -27.33 -20.07
CA GLN A 39 -8.09 -28.09 -18.83
C GLN A 39 -8.20 -29.59 -19.07
N ASN A 40 -8.76 -30.02 -20.20
CA ASN A 40 -8.89 -31.43 -20.58
C ASN A 40 -7.59 -32.04 -21.16
N GLU A 41 -6.44 -31.36 -20.98
CA GLU A 41 -5.07 -31.83 -21.31
C GLU A 41 -4.89 -32.40 -22.73
N MET A 42 -5.65 -31.93 -23.72
CA MET A 42 -5.64 -32.54 -25.08
C MET A 42 -5.80 -34.07 -25.08
N LYS A 43 -6.34 -34.66 -23.99
CA LYS A 43 -6.34 -36.12 -23.80
C LYS A 43 -7.33 -36.83 -24.71
N ASN A 44 -8.28 -36.10 -25.26
CA ASN A 44 -9.15 -36.55 -26.33
C ASN A 44 -8.98 -35.59 -27.50
N SER A 45 -8.90 -36.14 -28.70
CA SER A 45 -9.26 -35.45 -29.93
C SER A 45 -10.70 -34.94 -29.74
N ILE A 46 -10.86 -33.76 -29.13
CA ILE A 46 -12.11 -33.02 -29.22
C ILE A 46 -12.27 -32.82 -30.73
N ASP A 47 -13.25 -33.49 -31.31
CA ASP A 47 -13.54 -33.37 -32.71
C ASP A 47 -13.83 -31.89 -32.97
N PHE A 48 -12.87 -31.20 -33.60
CA PHE A 48 -12.97 -29.79 -33.98
C PHE A 48 -14.25 -29.50 -34.77
N ILE A 49 -14.90 -30.55 -35.30
CA ILE A 49 -16.19 -30.53 -35.98
C ILE A 49 -17.30 -29.92 -35.10
N ASP A 50 -17.36 -30.24 -33.81
CA ASP A 50 -18.41 -29.71 -32.92
C ASP A 50 -18.21 -28.22 -32.63
N PHE A 51 -16.95 -27.75 -32.55
CA PHE A 51 -16.62 -26.35 -32.33
C PHE A 51 -17.18 -25.43 -33.44
N TRP A 52 -17.06 -25.85 -34.70
CA TRP A 52 -17.53 -25.07 -35.85
C TRP A 52 -19.04 -24.86 -35.87
N SER A 53 -19.78 -25.77 -35.25
CA SER A 53 -21.23 -25.63 -35.09
C SER A 53 -21.62 -24.54 -34.09
N VAL A 54 -20.77 -24.31 -33.07
CA VAL A 54 -21.03 -23.36 -31.98
C VAL A 54 -20.54 -21.95 -32.31
N LEU A 55 -19.47 -21.83 -33.11
CA LEU A 55 -18.80 -20.56 -33.44
C LEU A 55 -18.49 -20.41 -34.94
N PRO A 56 -19.52 -20.41 -35.82
CA PRO A 56 -19.32 -20.42 -37.27
C PRO A 56 -18.59 -19.19 -37.82
N ASN A 57 -18.54 -18.09 -37.04
CA ASN A 57 -17.97 -16.81 -37.46
C ASN A 57 -16.53 -16.58 -36.99
N VAL A 58 -15.96 -17.45 -36.15
CA VAL A 58 -14.60 -17.27 -35.60
C VAL A 58 -13.57 -17.87 -36.56
N LYS A 59 -12.63 -17.09 -37.08
CA LYS A 59 -11.58 -17.61 -37.98
C LYS A 59 -10.68 -18.61 -37.24
N VAL A 60 -10.33 -19.74 -37.85
CA VAL A 60 -9.43 -20.80 -37.28
C VAL A 60 -8.17 -20.19 -36.65
N ARG A 61 -7.55 -19.25 -37.36
CA ARG A 61 -6.32 -18.57 -36.92
C ARG A 61 -6.47 -17.84 -35.56
N TYR A 62 -7.67 -17.38 -35.23
CA TYR A 62 -7.98 -16.71 -33.96
C TYR A 62 -8.01 -17.70 -32.81
N LEU A 63 -8.63 -18.87 -33.03
CA LEU A 63 -8.64 -19.95 -32.06
C LEU A 63 -7.22 -20.42 -31.74
N THR A 64 -6.38 -20.65 -32.77
CA THR A 64 -4.99 -21.06 -32.57
C THR A 64 -4.19 -20.03 -31.77
N ALA A 65 -4.39 -18.74 -32.05
CA ALA A 65 -3.71 -17.66 -31.32
C ALA A 65 -4.16 -17.61 -29.85
N ILE A 66 -5.47 -17.63 -29.57
CA ILE A 66 -5.99 -17.60 -28.19
C ILE A 66 -5.54 -18.84 -27.41
N ILE A 67 -5.66 -20.04 -27.98
CA ILE A 67 -5.21 -21.27 -27.31
C ILE A 67 -3.71 -21.19 -27.01
N LYS A 68 -2.89 -20.73 -27.96
CA LYS A 68 -1.46 -20.56 -27.73
C LYS A 68 -1.21 -19.61 -26.56
N ILE A 69 -1.84 -18.44 -26.56
CA ILE A 69 -1.69 -17.44 -25.51
C ILE A 69 -2.18 -17.96 -24.16
N MET A 70 -3.34 -18.63 -24.09
CA MET A 70 -3.86 -19.21 -22.84
C MET A 70 -3.09 -20.45 -22.35
N THR A 71 -2.35 -21.11 -23.25
CA THR A 71 -1.46 -22.23 -22.90
C THR A 71 -0.15 -21.70 -22.33
N GLU A 72 0.40 -20.65 -22.95
CA GLU A 72 1.64 -20.00 -22.53
C GLU A 72 1.43 -19.12 -21.27
N ASP A 73 0.28 -18.45 -21.16
CA ASP A 73 -0.08 -17.56 -20.06
C ASP A 73 -1.16 -18.19 -19.16
N ARG A 74 -0.69 -18.71 -18.02
CA ARG A 74 -1.55 -19.32 -17.01
C ARG A 74 -2.46 -18.30 -16.33
N LEU A 75 -2.08 -17.03 -16.25
CA LEU A 75 -2.83 -16.01 -15.52
C LEU A 75 -4.17 -15.77 -16.18
N LEU A 76 -4.19 -15.59 -17.50
CA LEU A 76 -5.43 -15.38 -18.25
C LEU A 76 -6.40 -16.55 -18.07
N ARG A 77 -5.91 -17.78 -18.25
CA ARG A 77 -6.71 -19.00 -18.07
C ARG A 77 -7.30 -19.10 -16.67
N ASP A 78 -6.47 -18.89 -15.65
CA ASP A 78 -6.91 -19.02 -14.27
C ASP A 78 -7.90 -17.90 -13.90
N VAL A 79 -7.80 -16.70 -14.48
CA VAL A 79 -8.79 -15.62 -14.23
C VAL A 79 -10.12 -15.97 -14.87
N LEU A 80 -10.10 -16.47 -16.10
CA LEU A 80 -11.31 -16.86 -16.82
C LEU A 80 -11.97 -18.10 -16.20
N ALA A 81 -11.20 -19.06 -15.70
CA ALA A 81 -11.73 -20.20 -14.95
C ALA A 81 -12.48 -19.76 -13.69
N ASP A 82 -11.96 -18.76 -12.97
CA ASP A 82 -12.60 -18.19 -11.79
C ASP A 82 -13.77 -17.23 -12.11
N THR A 83 -14.01 -16.94 -13.40
CA THR A 83 -15.07 -16.05 -13.87
C THR A 83 -16.25 -16.89 -14.37
N PRO A 84 -17.50 -16.63 -13.91
CA PRO A 84 -18.68 -17.30 -14.43
C PRO A 84 -18.72 -17.24 -15.96
N GLU A 85 -19.09 -18.33 -16.60
CA GLU A 85 -19.06 -18.46 -18.06
C GLU A 85 -19.82 -17.32 -18.76
N ASP A 86 -21.04 -17.03 -18.31
CA ASP A 86 -21.90 -15.96 -18.85
C ASP A 86 -21.28 -14.55 -18.71
N ASP A 87 -20.31 -14.38 -17.83
CA ASP A 87 -19.64 -13.10 -17.56
C ASP A 87 -18.29 -12.97 -18.25
N ARG A 88 -17.69 -14.06 -18.76
CA ARG A 88 -16.38 -14.02 -19.45
C ARG A 88 -16.40 -13.08 -20.64
N GLY A 89 -17.43 -13.18 -21.49
CA GLY A 89 -17.59 -12.32 -22.67
C GLY A 89 -17.74 -10.84 -22.31
N LYS A 90 -18.50 -10.55 -21.24
CA LYS A 90 -18.73 -9.18 -20.75
C LYS A 90 -17.47 -8.59 -20.13
N LEU A 91 -16.76 -9.35 -19.30
CA LEU A 91 -15.48 -8.98 -18.70
C LEU A 91 -14.48 -8.57 -19.79
N ILE A 92 -14.35 -9.40 -20.82
CA ILE A 92 -13.38 -9.17 -21.88
C ILE A 92 -13.77 -7.99 -22.76
N SER A 93 -15.06 -7.87 -23.10
CA SER A 93 -15.57 -6.72 -23.85
C SER A 93 -15.37 -5.41 -23.09
N PHE A 94 -15.52 -5.45 -21.76
CA PHE A 94 -15.20 -4.33 -20.89
C PHE A 94 -13.70 -4.00 -20.93
N CYS A 95 -12.85 -5.01 -20.76
CA CYS A 95 -11.40 -4.90 -20.79
C CYS A 95 -10.90 -4.28 -22.10
N LEU A 96 -11.31 -4.79 -23.26
CA LEU A 96 -10.94 -4.26 -24.58
C LEU A 96 -11.25 -2.78 -24.72
N LYS A 97 -12.38 -2.36 -24.15
CA LYS A 97 -12.87 -0.99 -24.31
C LYS A 97 -12.18 0.01 -23.38
N TYR A 98 -11.81 -0.40 -22.17
CA TYR A 98 -11.40 0.54 -21.12
C TYR A 98 -9.97 0.37 -20.60
N ILE A 99 -9.31 -0.75 -20.89
CA ILE A 99 -7.89 -0.91 -20.58
C ILE A 99 -7.08 -0.07 -21.58
N PRO A 100 -6.23 0.86 -21.10
CA PRO A 100 -5.37 1.66 -21.96
C PRO A 100 -4.36 0.77 -22.68
N ILE A 101 -3.91 1.18 -23.88
CA ILE A 101 -3.02 0.36 -24.71
C ILE A 101 -1.63 0.18 -24.10
N GLU A 102 -1.25 1.09 -23.21
CA GLU A 102 0.02 1.08 -22.48
C GLU A 102 0.02 0.07 -21.33
N MET A 103 -1.16 -0.39 -20.89
CA MET A 103 -1.28 -1.40 -19.84
C MET A 103 -1.24 -2.80 -20.44
N ASN A 104 -0.51 -3.71 -19.80
CA ASN A 104 -0.52 -5.13 -20.12
C ASN A 104 -1.96 -5.65 -20.04
N PHE A 105 -2.44 -6.23 -21.13
CA PHE A 105 -3.86 -6.53 -21.30
C PHE A 105 -4.31 -7.61 -20.31
N ILE A 106 -3.48 -8.63 -20.10
CA ILE A 106 -3.77 -9.73 -19.16
C ILE A 106 -3.80 -9.22 -17.72
N GLU A 107 -2.89 -8.34 -17.31
CA GLU A 107 -2.96 -7.71 -15.99
C GLU A 107 -4.15 -6.77 -15.83
N GLY A 108 -4.55 -6.10 -16.91
CA GLY A 108 -5.79 -5.35 -16.93
C GLY A 108 -7.00 -6.27 -16.71
N ILE A 109 -7.06 -7.45 -17.31
CA ILE A 109 -8.11 -8.45 -17.05
C ILE A 109 -8.09 -8.90 -15.58
N VAL A 110 -6.92 -9.19 -15.02
CA VAL A 110 -6.74 -9.53 -13.59
C VAL A 110 -7.30 -8.43 -12.69
N PHE A 111 -6.97 -7.17 -12.98
CA PHE A 111 -7.43 -6.01 -12.23
C PHE A 111 -8.95 -5.83 -12.30
N ILE A 112 -9.52 -5.85 -13.51
CA ILE A 112 -10.97 -5.73 -13.71
C ILE A 112 -11.71 -6.90 -13.04
N SER A 113 -11.21 -8.13 -13.16
CA SER A 113 -11.78 -9.30 -12.46
C SER A 113 -11.76 -9.13 -10.94
N ALA A 114 -10.65 -8.63 -10.37
CA ALA A 114 -10.55 -8.34 -8.95
C ALA A 114 -11.60 -7.31 -8.51
N LEU A 115 -11.77 -6.21 -9.25
CA LEU A 115 -12.80 -5.20 -8.98
C LEU A 115 -14.21 -5.77 -9.03
N THR A 116 -14.51 -6.64 -9.99
CA THR A 116 -15.82 -7.30 -10.10
C THR A 116 -16.08 -8.22 -8.92
N LYS A 117 -15.10 -9.03 -8.50
CA LYS A 117 -15.22 -9.88 -7.30
C LYS A 117 -15.44 -9.08 -6.01
N MET A 118 -14.84 -7.89 -5.92
CA MET A 118 -15.05 -6.95 -4.82
C MET A 118 -16.37 -6.18 -4.89
N ARG A 119 -17.15 -6.37 -5.97
CA ARG A 119 -18.36 -5.57 -6.27
C ARG A 119 -18.08 -4.07 -6.39
N LEU A 120 -16.84 -3.72 -6.75
CA LEU A 120 -16.40 -2.38 -7.13
C LEU A 120 -16.55 -2.16 -8.64
N LEU A 121 -17.02 -3.16 -9.38
CA LEU A 121 -17.33 -3.02 -10.79
C LEU A 121 -18.43 -4.02 -11.17
N ASP A 122 -19.51 -3.50 -11.72
CA ASP A 122 -20.61 -4.31 -12.24
C ASP A 122 -20.47 -4.42 -13.77
N VAL A 123 -19.96 -5.55 -14.27
CA VAL A 123 -19.72 -5.75 -15.71
C VAL A 123 -21.02 -5.77 -16.54
N ASP A 124 -22.17 -6.03 -15.93
CA ASP A 124 -23.47 -5.98 -16.60
C ASP A 124 -23.92 -4.55 -16.87
N ASN A 125 -23.42 -3.60 -16.08
CA ASN A 125 -23.85 -2.21 -16.13
C ASN A 125 -22.83 -1.29 -16.80
N VAL A 126 -22.37 -1.69 -17.99
CA VAL A 126 -21.41 -0.92 -18.81
C VAL A 126 -21.87 0.53 -19.04
N GLY A 127 -23.18 0.74 -19.16
CA GLY A 127 -23.79 2.07 -19.33
C GLY A 127 -23.55 3.01 -18.14
N ARG A 128 -23.72 2.52 -16.89
CA ARG A 128 -23.30 3.28 -15.71
C ARG A 128 -21.79 3.45 -15.71
N ASN A 129 -21.03 2.38 -15.92
CA ASN A 129 -19.55 2.39 -15.86
C ASN A 129 -18.86 3.32 -16.86
N ARG A 130 -19.49 3.62 -18.02
CA ARG A 130 -18.94 4.52 -19.06
C ARG A 130 -18.52 5.88 -18.53
N ARG A 131 -19.24 6.44 -17.55
CA ARG A 131 -18.89 7.76 -16.99
C ARG A 131 -17.65 7.71 -16.11
N HIS A 132 -17.15 6.52 -15.80
CA HIS A 132 -16.37 6.31 -14.60
C HIS A 132 -14.96 5.84 -14.85
N ILE A 133 -14.65 5.21 -15.98
CA ILE A 133 -13.24 4.99 -16.34
C ILE A 133 -12.78 6.21 -17.11
N ARG A 134 -12.00 7.06 -16.44
CA ARG A 134 -11.29 8.15 -17.11
C ARG A 134 -9.82 7.82 -17.09
N HIS A 135 -9.25 7.73 -18.28
CA HIS A 135 -7.83 7.88 -18.44
C HIS A 135 -7.50 9.33 -18.08
N ILE A 136 -6.79 9.53 -16.97
CA ILE A 136 -6.28 10.84 -16.61
C ILE A 136 -4.85 10.86 -17.16
N PRO A 137 -4.63 11.41 -18.38
CA PRO A 137 -3.27 11.62 -18.85
C PRO A 137 -2.56 12.46 -17.79
N ASN A 138 -1.35 12.05 -17.40
CA ASN A 138 -0.56 12.63 -16.32
C ASN A 138 -0.56 14.17 -16.33
N GLN A 139 -1.53 14.77 -15.64
CA GLN A 139 -1.57 16.20 -15.36
C GLN A 139 -1.06 16.51 -13.95
N THR A 140 -0.82 15.49 -13.12
CA THR A 140 -0.13 15.66 -11.85
C THR A 140 1.34 15.96 -12.13
N GLN A 141 1.77 17.15 -11.70
CA GLN A 141 3.14 17.70 -11.74
C GLN A 141 4.21 16.84 -11.05
N ASP A 142 3.91 15.59 -10.70
CA ASP A 142 4.88 14.65 -10.15
C ASP A 142 5.79 14.13 -11.27
N LEU A 143 6.69 15.02 -11.71
CA LEU A 143 7.55 14.92 -12.90
C LEU A 143 8.47 13.69 -12.92
N LYS A 144 8.56 12.94 -11.83
CA LYS A 144 9.45 11.77 -11.71
C LYS A 144 8.73 10.43 -11.85
N GLU A 145 7.42 10.38 -11.69
CA GLU A 145 6.64 9.17 -11.93
C GLU A 145 5.74 9.40 -13.14
N ARG A 146 6.29 9.21 -14.35
CA ARG A 146 5.53 9.14 -15.61
C ARG A 146 4.62 7.90 -15.65
N ARG A 147 3.77 7.70 -14.64
CA ARG A 147 2.96 6.50 -14.52
C ARG A 147 1.54 6.83 -14.91
N CYS A 148 1.04 6.18 -15.94
CA CYS A 148 -0.36 6.30 -16.32
C CYS A 148 -1.23 5.83 -15.15
N VAL A 149 -2.21 6.67 -14.77
CA VAL A 149 -3.17 6.38 -13.71
C VAL A 149 -4.53 6.13 -14.33
N ILE A 150 -5.06 4.92 -14.14
CA ILE A 150 -6.46 4.63 -14.46
C ILE A 150 -7.29 5.02 -13.24
N ARG A 151 -8.16 6.02 -13.38
CA ARG A 151 -9.11 6.40 -12.33
C ARG A 151 -10.49 5.85 -12.64
N MET A 152 -11.05 5.14 -11.67
CA MET A 152 -12.44 4.68 -11.70
C MET A 152 -13.32 5.55 -10.78
N GLU A 153 -14.07 6.50 -11.34
CA GLU A 153 -14.74 7.58 -10.60
C GLU A 153 -15.81 7.12 -9.60
N VAL A 154 -16.56 6.03 -9.84
CA VAL A 154 -17.59 5.58 -8.87
C VAL A 154 -16.97 5.18 -7.55
N TYR A 155 -15.83 4.51 -7.62
CA TYR A 155 -15.23 3.88 -6.45
C TYR A 155 -13.94 4.58 -6.02
N SER A 156 -13.43 5.52 -6.82
CA SER A 156 -12.13 6.16 -6.63
C SER A 156 -11.00 5.14 -6.46
N SER A 157 -11.06 4.02 -7.17
CA SER A 157 -9.94 3.08 -7.22
C SER A 157 -8.95 3.54 -8.29
N TYR A 158 -7.66 3.33 -8.02
CA TYR A 158 -6.56 3.75 -8.87
C TYR A 158 -5.58 2.60 -9.07
N CYS A 159 -5.02 2.50 -10.26
CA CYS A 159 -3.84 1.69 -10.48
C CYS A 159 -2.80 2.48 -11.27
N SER A 160 -1.53 2.15 -11.04
CA SER A 160 -0.40 2.65 -11.82
C SER A 160 0.45 1.49 -12.29
N PHE A 161 0.99 1.59 -13.49
CA PHE A 161 1.83 0.57 -14.10
C PHE A 161 3.18 1.14 -14.55
N ASP A 162 4.14 0.25 -14.77
CA ASP A 162 5.48 0.57 -15.26
C ASP A 162 5.57 0.61 -16.79
N ASP A 163 6.78 0.78 -17.33
CA ASP A 163 7.04 0.89 -18.76
C ASP A 163 6.70 -0.39 -19.56
N ASP A 164 6.56 -1.54 -18.90
CA ASP A 164 6.13 -2.80 -19.51
C ASP A 164 4.60 -2.99 -19.42
N GLY A 165 3.88 -1.97 -18.94
CA GLY A 165 2.43 -2.02 -18.75
C GLY A 165 1.98 -2.81 -17.51
N ARG A 166 2.91 -3.22 -16.65
CA ARG A 166 2.64 -4.10 -15.50
C ARG A 166 2.26 -3.29 -14.26
N ILE A 167 1.22 -3.69 -13.53
CA ILE A 167 0.68 -3.01 -12.36
C ILE A 167 1.67 -3.07 -11.20
N ILE A 168 2.11 -1.90 -10.76
CA ILE A 168 3.05 -1.75 -9.65
C ILE A 168 2.42 -1.12 -8.41
N ARG A 169 1.30 -0.41 -8.57
CA ARG A 169 0.53 0.14 -7.44
C ARG A 169 -0.96 -0.04 -7.65
N LEU A 170 -1.65 -0.35 -6.57
CA LEU A 170 -3.09 -0.55 -6.55
C LEU A 170 -3.71 0.13 -5.34
N GLU A 171 -4.76 0.89 -5.58
CA GLU A 171 -5.55 1.56 -4.56
C GLU A 171 -7.01 1.17 -4.72
N LEU A 172 -7.54 0.51 -3.70
CA LEU A 172 -8.88 -0.05 -3.65
C LEU A 172 -9.73 0.77 -2.69
N ARG A 173 -10.65 1.54 -3.27
CA ARG A 173 -11.60 2.37 -2.53
C ARG A 173 -13.02 1.92 -2.84
N ASN A 174 -13.89 1.98 -1.83
CA ASN A 174 -15.33 1.82 -2.02
C ASN A 174 -16.03 3.12 -1.63
N TYR A 175 -16.08 4.07 -2.55
CA TYR A 175 -16.67 5.39 -2.33
C TYR A 175 -18.11 5.45 -2.82
N ILE A 176 -19.04 4.72 -2.18
CA ILE A 176 -20.46 4.89 -2.49
C ILE A 176 -20.90 6.23 -1.94
N ASN A 177 -20.87 7.23 -2.81
CA ASN A 177 -20.97 8.65 -2.52
C ASN A 177 -22.39 9.16 -2.21
N GLY A 178 -23.23 8.31 -1.62
CA GLY A 178 -24.57 8.67 -1.22
C GLY A 178 -24.53 9.35 0.14
N ILE A 179 -24.81 10.66 0.20
CA ILE A 179 -24.99 11.44 1.45
C ILE A 179 -26.03 10.78 2.40
N ASN A 180 -26.87 9.90 1.87
CA ASN A 180 -27.88 9.13 2.61
C ASN A 180 -27.59 7.62 2.66
N SER A 181 -26.41 7.17 2.25
CA SER A 181 -26.08 5.74 2.30
C SER A 181 -25.77 5.37 3.76
N PRO A 182 -26.51 4.44 4.37
CA PRO A 182 -26.30 4.05 5.75
C PRO A 182 -24.84 3.60 5.97
N ALA A 183 -24.35 3.71 7.20
CA ALA A 183 -22.98 3.42 7.64
C ALA A 183 -22.37 2.07 7.19
N ASN A 184 -23.18 1.19 6.57
CA ASN A 184 -22.77 -0.06 5.92
C ASN A 184 -22.29 0.13 4.48
N ILE A 185 -21.49 1.16 4.20
CA ILE A 185 -20.71 1.19 2.94
C ILE A 185 -19.83 -0.06 2.92
N GLY A 186 -19.97 -0.86 1.88
CA GLY A 186 -19.46 -2.23 1.80
C GLY A 186 -17.98 -2.33 2.10
N ARG A 187 -17.63 -3.10 3.12
CA ARG A 187 -16.23 -3.48 3.38
C ARG A 187 -15.70 -4.31 2.20
N ILE A 188 -14.40 -4.23 1.95
CA ILE A 188 -13.78 -4.85 0.78
C ILE A 188 -13.13 -6.18 1.15
N ASP A 189 -13.51 -7.28 0.51
CA ASP A 189 -12.73 -8.52 0.55
C ASP A 189 -11.75 -8.53 -0.60
N VAL A 190 -10.48 -8.38 -0.28
CA VAL A 190 -9.45 -8.34 -1.30
C VAL A 190 -9.28 -9.76 -1.88
N PRO A 191 -9.54 -9.99 -3.18
CA PRO A 191 -9.57 -11.34 -3.73
C PRO A 191 -8.15 -11.89 -3.92
N ALA A 192 -8.00 -13.20 -3.79
CA ALA A 192 -6.74 -13.92 -4.05
C ALA A 192 -6.14 -13.61 -5.44
N THR A 193 -6.97 -13.26 -6.41
CA THR A 193 -6.52 -12.89 -7.77
C THR A 193 -5.52 -11.71 -7.77
N ILE A 194 -5.47 -10.86 -6.73
CA ILE A 194 -4.46 -9.80 -6.61
C ILE A 194 -3.03 -10.35 -6.48
N GLY A 195 -2.85 -11.56 -5.92
CA GLY A 195 -1.54 -12.22 -5.87
C GLY A 195 -0.94 -12.55 -7.23
N ARG A 196 -1.71 -12.41 -8.31
CA ARG A 196 -1.25 -12.61 -9.69
C ARG A 196 -0.56 -11.36 -10.28
N LEU A 197 -0.61 -10.22 -9.59
CA LEU A 197 0.08 -9.00 -9.99
C LEU A 197 1.52 -9.05 -9.47
N GLU A 198 2.39 -9.81 -10.13
CA GLU A 198 3.73 -10.16 -9.63
C GLU A 198 4.65 -8.96 -9.37
N ARG A 199 4.41 -7.84 -10.08
CA ARG A 199 5.16 -6.57 -9.91
C ARG A 199 4.50 -5.59 -8.93
N LEU A 200 3.42 -5.99 -8.25
CA LEU A 200 2.74 -5.15 -7.29
C LEU A 200 3.67 -4.81 -6.11
N THR A 201 4.03 -3.54 -6.01
CA THR A 201 4.90 -3.00 -4.95
C THR A 201 4.13 -2.31 -3.83
N ASP A 202 2.95 -1.78 -4.15
CA ASP A 202 2.22 -0.82 -3.30
C ASP A 202 0.72 -1.15 -3.34
N LEU A 203 0.12 -1.45 -2.19
CA LEU A 203 -1.30 -1.75 -2.08
C LEU A 203 -1.93 -0.86 -1.00
N LYS A 204 -2.95 -0.11 -1.40
CA LYS A 204 -3.77 0.71 -0.50
C LYS A 204 -5.19 0.17 -0.50
N VAL A 205 -5.74 -0.11 0.68
CA VAL A 205 -7.10 -0.66 0.80
C VAL A 205 -7.90 0.13 1.81
N PHE A 206 -9.07 0.60 1.39
CA PHE A 206 -10.01 1.32 2.25
C PHE A 206 -11.13 0.41 2.71
N LYS A 207 -11.44 0.45 4.00
CA LYS A 207 -12.45 -0.38 4.67
C LYS A 207 -12.26 -1.88 4.36
N PRO A 208 -11.04 -2.45 4.46
CA PRO A 208 -10.84 -3.85 4.18
C PRO A 208 -11.60 -4.72 5.20
N ARG A 209 -12.24 -5.79 4.72
CA ARG A 209 -12.82 -6.87 5.54
C ARG A 209 -11.84 -8.03 5.70
N SER A 210 -11.16 -8.38 4.62
CA SER A 210 -10.22 -9.50 4.56
C SER A 210 -9.08 -9.22 3.57
N LEU A 211 -7.93 -9.87 3.80
CA LEU A 211 -6.75 -9.83 2.94
C LEU A 211 -6.33 -11.26 2.55
N PRO A 212 -5.93 -11.51 1.29
CA PRO A 212 -5.55 -12.84 0.82
C PRO A 212 -4.10 -13.13 1.21
N ALA A 213 -3.95 -13.68 2.42
CA ALA A 213 -2.68 -13.82 3.12
C ALA A 213 -1.62 -14.59 2.33
N ASP A 214 -2.00 -15.74 1.78
CA ASP A 214 -1.09 -16.65 1.09
C ASP A 214 -0.61 -16.05 -0.23
N GLU A 215 -1.49 -15.33 -0.91
CA GLU A 215 -1.23 -14.65 -2.17
C GLU A 215 -0.33 -13.44 -2.00
N LEU A 216 -0.64 -12.56 -1.04
CA LEU A 216 0.21 -11.40 -0.75
C LEU A 216 1.60 -11.81 -0.26
N SER A 217 1.72 -12.94 0.44
CA SER A 217 3.02 -13.46 0.90
C SER A 217 3.93 -13.96 -0.24
N LYS A 218 3.37 -14.24 -1.42
CA LYS A 218 4.13 -14.69 -2.61
C LYS A 218 4.71 -13.51 -3.41
N LEU A 219 4.23 -12.29 -3.18
CA LEU A 219 4.66 -11.10 -3.92
C LEU A 219 6.03 -10.63 -3.44
N SER A 220 7.08 -11.06 -4.15
CA SER A 220 8.48 -10.75 -3.80
C SER A 220 8.83 -9.26 -3.85
N GLN A 221 8.10 -8.47 -4.63
CA GLN A 221 8.33 -7.03 -4.79
C GLN A 221 7.45 -6.16 -3.87
N PHE A 222 6.58 -6.78 -3.06
CA PHE A 222 5.60 -6.06 -2.26
C PHE A 222 6.24 -5.33 -1.08
N ARG A 223 6.18 -4.00 -1.09
CA ARG A 223 6.93 -3.09 -0.20
C ARG A 223 6.06 -2.20 0.67
N THR A 224 4.86 -1.85 0.21
CA THR A 224 3.99 -0.91 0.92
C THR A 224 2.59 -1.48 1.06
N LEU A 225 2.09 -1.48 2.29
CA LEU A 225 0.71 -1.79 2.62
C LEU A 225 0.12 -0.62 3.39
N GLU A 226 -0.94 -0.02 2.85
CA GLU A 226 -1.68 1.04 3.53
C GLU A 226 -3.14 0.60 3.74
N LEU A 227 -3.60 0.64 4.98
CA LEU A 227 -4.93 0.23 5.39
C LEU A 227 -5.68 1.45 5.94
N PHE A 228 -6.82 1.80 5.35
CA PHE A 228 -7.59 2.99 5.72
C PHE A 228 -8.99 2.61 6.19
N ASP A 229 -9.52 3.36 7.17
CA ASP A 229 -10.89 3.22 7.68
C ASP A 229 -11.22 1.76 8.11
N CYS A 230 -10.27 1.11 8.77
CA CYS A 230 -10.39 -0.30 9.14
C CYS A 230 -11.31 -0.48 10.34
N SER A 231 -12.32 -1.36 10.20
CA SER A 231 -13.16 -1.80 11.31
C SER A 231 -12.44 -2.78 12.23
N SER A 232 -12.85 -2.88 13.49
CA SER A 232 -12.37 -3.89 14.46
C SER A 232 -12.27 -5.31 13.90
N VAL A 233 -13.23 -5.72 13.05
CA VAL A 233 -13.33 -7.06 12.48
C VAL A 233 -12.05 -7.48 11.72
N ILE A 234 -11.44 -6.62 10.91
CA ILE A 234 -10.22 -7.05 10.20
C ILE A 234 -9.06 -7.32 11.16
N PHE A 235 -9.04 -6.66 12.32
CA PHE A 235 -7.99 -6.82 13.31
C PHE A 235 -8.22 -8.03 14.21
N GLU A 236 -9.48 -8.38 14.48
CA GLU A 236 -9.89 -9.61 15.17
C GLU A 236 -9.60 -10.86 14.34
N TYR A 237 -9.75 -10.78 13.02
CA TYR A 237 -9.52 -11.91 12.10
C TYR A 237 -8.31 -11.67 11.18
N PHE A 238 -7.34 -10.88 11.64
CA PHE A 238 -6.18 -10.55 10.82
C PHE A 238 -5.36 -11.82 10.53
N PRO A 239 -4.92 -12.06 9.29
CA PRO A 239 -4.23 -13.30 8.93
C PRO A 239 -2.81 -13.35 9.52
N ILE A 240 -2.68 -13.92 10.72
CA ILE A 240 -1.42 -13.96 11.47
C ILE A 240 -0.29 -14.75 10.77
N GLN A 241 -0.66 -15.65 9.86
CA GLN A 241 0.27 -16.44 9.05
C GLN A 241 0.85 -15.69 7.84
N MET A 242 0.32 -14.50 7.52
CA MET A 242 0.78 -13.71 6.38
C MET A 242 2.24 -13.26 6.58
N LYS A 243 3.12 -13.54 5.62
CA LYS A 243 4.56 -13.29 5.72
C LYS A 243 5.00 -12.27 4.67
N LEU A 244 5.02 -10.99 5.05
CA LEU A 244 5.43 -9.90 4.16
C LEU A 244 6.89 -9.51 4.41
N ARG A 245 7.81 -10.43 4.10
CA ARG A 245 9.25 -10.29 4.43
C ARG A 245 9.93 -9.08 3.78
N HIS A 246 9.38 -8.58 2.69
CA HIS A 246 9.92 -7.44 1.95
C HIS A 246 9.16 -6.12 2.20
N LEU A 247 8.15 -6.15 3.08
CA LEU A 247 7.38 -4.96 3.42
C LEU A 247 8.26 -3.95 4.14
N LYS A 248 8.40 -2.77 3.54
CA LYS A 248 9.15 -1.63 4.08
C LYS A 248 8.26 -0.59 4.73
N LYS A 249 7.01 -0.46 4.29
CA LYS A 249 6.06 0.53 4.81
C LYS A 249 4.73 -0.11 5.17
N LEU A 250 4.29 0.13 6.39
CA LEU A 250 2.95 -0.18 6.87
C LEU A 250 2.31 1.11 7.37
N ARG A 251 1.19 1.49 6.77
CA ARG A 251 0.37 2.63 7.21
C ARG A 251 -1.01 2.15 7.61
N VAL A 252 -1.50 2.58 8.77
CA VAL A 252 -2.86 2.30 9.24
C VAL A 252 -3.52 3.62 9.63
N ALA A 253 -4.60 3.96 8.94
CA ALA A 253 -5.29 5.23 9.11
C ALA A 253 -6.77 5.04 9.50
N ASN A 254 -7.29 5.96 10.31
CA ASN A 254 -8.68 6.00 10.79
C ASN A 254 -9.14 4.65 11.34
N PHE A 255 -8.33 4.15 12.25
CA PHE A 255 -8.54 2.90 12.94
C PHE A 255 -9.77 2.99 13.84
N GLN A 256 -10.59 1.94 13.88
CA GLN A 256 -11.76 1.87 14.76
C GLN A 256 -11.69 0.60 15.62
N ILE A 257 -11.24 0.73 16.87
CA ILE A 257 -11.37 -0.34 17.86
C ILE A 257 -12.56 -0.02 18.75
N GLU A 258 -13.65 -0.76 18.56
CA GLU A 258 -14.78 -0.73 19.49
C GLU A 258 -14.49 -1.53 20.77
N PHE A 259 -13.71 -2.62 20.65
CA PHE A 259 -13.37 -3.50 21.77
C PHE A 259 -11.87 -3.75 21.82
N VAL A 260 -11.23 -3.20 22.86
CA VAL A 260 -9.82 -3.45 23.14
C VAL A 260 -9.71 -4.86 23.75
N SER A 261 -9.68 -5.90 22.92
CA SER A 261 -9.24 -7.20 23.41
C SER A 261 -7.73 -7.12 23.68
N VAL A 262 -7.28 -7.73 24.78
CA VAL A 262 -5.86 -7.71 25.20
C VAL A 262 -4.94 -8.35 24.15
N SER A 263 -5.50 -9.16 23.23
CA SER A 263 -4.78 -9.82 22.14
C SER A 263 -5.37 -9.42 20.80
N SER A 264 -4.66 -8.55 20.08
CA SER A 264 -4.93 -8.27 18.66
C SER A 264 -4.06 -9.17 17.78
N PRO A 265 -4.66 -10.06 16.97
CA PRO A 265 -3.94 -10.81 15.94
C PRO A 265 -3.12 -9.92 15.00
N PHE A 266 -3.64 -8.73 14.68
CA PHE A 266 -2.93 -7.75 13.88
C PHE A 266 -1.64 -7.25 14.54
N LEU A 267 -1.67 -6.88 15.81
CA LEU A 267 -0.45 -6.41 16.49
C LEU A 267 0.56 -7.53 16.70
N THR A 268 0.07 -8.74 16.98
CA THR A 268 0.91 -9.94 17.06
C THR A 268 1.57 -10.24 15.72
N TRP A 269 0.81 -10.14 14.63
CA TRP A 269 1.32 -10.28 13.27
C TRP A 269 2.36 -9.21 12.95
N MET A 270 2.02 -7.94 13.16
CA MET A 270 2.87 -6.79 12.88
C MET A 270 4.24 -6.95 13.55
N THR A 271 4.25 -7.21 14.86
CA THR A 271 5.48 -7.33 15.66
C THR A 271 6.30 -8.59 15.35
N ARG A 272 5.73 -9.63 14.73
CA ARG A 272 6.42 -10.91 14.48
C ARG A 272 6.75 -11.22 13.02
N GLN A 273 6.02 -10.65 12.06
CA GLN A 273 6.08 -11.08 10.64
C GLN A 273 6.67 -10.06 9.68
N LEU A 274 7.11 -8.88 10.16
CA LEU A 274 7.55 -7.76 9.32
C LEU A 274 9.03 -7.37 9.56
N PRO A 275 10.02 -8.27 9.42
CA PRO A 275 11.39 -7.99 9.82
C PRO A 275 12.06 -6.85 9.04
N SER A 276 11.59 -6.53 7.84
CA SER A 276 12.15 -5.48 6.98
C SER A 276 11.44 -4.13 7.09
N LEU A 277 10.54 -3.97 8.06
CA LEU A 277 9.72 -2.76 8.18
C LEU A 277 10.58 -1.54 8.52
N GLU A 278 10.60 -0.56 7.63
CA GLU A 278 11.34 0.70 7.79
C GLU A 278 10.43 1.84 8.26
N VAL A 279 9.15 1.82 7.87
CA VAL A 279 8.16 2.87 8.16
C VAL A 279 6.91 2.24 8.75
N LEU A 280 6.58 2.62 9.98
CA LEU A 280 5.33 2.29 10.65
C LEU A 280 4.58 3.58 10.94
N ASP A 281 3.39 3.75 10.36
CA ASP A 281 2.64 5.00 10.45
C ASP A 281 1.19 4.76 10.85
N PHE A 282 0.79 5.39 11.95
CA PHE A 282 -0.57 5.37 12.48
C PHE A 282 -1.19 6.74 12.31
N VAL A 283 -2.40 6.82 11.77
CA VAL A 283 -3.01 8.10 11.40
C VAL A 283 -4.45 8.21 11.89
N GLY A 284 -4.81 9.35 12.48
CA GLY A 284 -6.20 9.67 12.82
C GLY A 284 -6.79 8.76 13.91
N MET A 285 -5.96 8.24 14.81
CA MET A 285 -6.43 7.37 15.90
C MET A 285 -6.97 8.16 17.09
N LYS A 286 -8.01 7.63 17.74
CA LYS A 286 -8.49 8.14 19.02
C LYS A 286 -7.50 7.81 20.14
N LYS A 287 -7.67 8.45 21.29
CA LYS A 287 -6.75 8.29 22.43
C LYS A 287 -6.65 6.85 22.93
N ASN A 288 -7.77 6.16 23.09
CA ASN A 288 -7.83 4.76 23.54
C ASN A 288 -7.15 3.79 22.55
N GLU A 289 -7.35 4.02 21.26
CA GLU A 289 -6.70 3.26 20.18
C GLU A 289 -5.18 3.50 20.17
N THR A 290 -4.77 4.75 20.32
CA THR A 290 -3.36 5.13 20.40
C THR A 290 -2.69 4.50 21.62
N ASN A 291 -3.33 4.55 22.79
CA ASN A 291 -2.89 3.87 24.01
C ASN A 291 -2.69 2.37 23.76
N PHE A 292 -3.66 1.71 23.12
CA PHE A 292 -3.57 0.27 22.86
C PHE A 292 -2.35 -0.10 22.01
N ILE A 293 -2.06 0.66 20.96
CA ILE A 293 -0.87 0.45 20.13
C ILE A 293 0.41 0.68 20.93
N VAL A 294 0.46 1.77 21.69
CA VAL A 294 1.62 2.16 22.50
C VAL A 294 1.91 1.13 23.58
N ASP A 295 0.88 0.70 24.33
CA ASP A 295 0.99 -0.34 25.36
C ASP A 295 1.50 -1.66 24.78
N HIS A 296 1.06 -2.04 23.58
CA HIS A 296 1.55 -3.24 22.91
C HIS A 296 3.03 -3.12 22.54
N LEU A 297 3.48 -1.98 22.02
CA LEU A 297 4.89 -1.74 21.69
C LEU A 297 5.77 -1.67 22.95
N VAL A 298 5.23 -1.21 24.07
CA VAL A 298 5.92 -1.17 25.37
C VAL A 298 6.07 -2.57 25.95
N THR A 299 5.01 -3.37 25.94
CA THR A 299 4.96 -4.68 26.60
C THR A 299 5.62 -5.80 25.79
N ASN A 300 5.74 -5.64 24.48
CA ASN A 300 6.37 -6.64 23.63
C ASN A 300 7.89 -6.47 23.60
N ASP A 301 8.61 -7.45 24.15
CA ASP A 301 10.08 -7.47 24.17
C ASP A 301 10.69 -7.98 22.86
N VAL A 302 9.91 -8.68 22.03
CA VAL A 302 10.39 -9.29 20.78
C VAL A 302 9.69 -8.65 19.59
N ILE A 303 10.32 -7.62 19.04
CA ILE A 303 9.83 -6.90 17.86
C ILE A 303 10.75 -7.21 16.67
N CYS A 304 10.24 -7.91 15.66
CA CYS A 304 11.05 -8.40 14.53
C CYS A 304 11.66 -7.29 13.66
N PHE A 305 11.10 -6.07 13.70
CA PHE A 305 11.61 -4.89 12.99
C PHE A 305 12.42 -3.93 13.87
N GLN A 306 12.86 -4.37 15.04
CA GLN A 306 13.61 -3.53 15.98
C GLN A 306 14.84 -2.86 15.35
N GLU A 307 15.55 -3.58 14.48
CA GLU A 307 16.78 -3.12 13.82
C GLU A 307 16.54 -2.39 12.49
N SER A 308 15.36 -2.54 11.90
CA SER A 308 15.01 -2.01 10.57
C SER A 308 14.16 -0.75 10.61
N LEU A 309 13.40 -0.54 11.69
CA LEU A 309 12.51 0.61 11.81
C LEU A 309 13.28 1.93 11.84
N LYS A 310 12.94 2.79 10.88
CA LYS A 310 13.51 4.14 10.72
C LYS A 310 12.49 5.22 11.00
N TYR A 311 11.20 4.95 10.83
CA TYR A 311 10.13 5.93 11.03
C TYR A 311 8.97 5.33 11.82
N LEU A 312 8.59 6.01 12.90
CA LEU A 312 7.35 5.78 13.64
C LEU A 312 6.51 7.05 13.60
N GLY A 313 5.35 6.99 12.95
CA GLY A 313 4.40 8.08 12.84
C GLY A 313 3.13 7.83 13.66
N VAL A 314 2.66 8.87 14.35
CA VAL A 314 1.36 8.93 15.05
C VAL A 314 0.61 10.20 14.66
N GLN A 315 0.28 10.31 13.38
CA GLN A 315 -0.21 11.54 12.75
C GLN A 315 -1.69 11.78 13.02
N ASN A 316 -2.07 13.00 13.44
CA ASN A 316 -3.45 13.30 13.82
C ASN A 316 -4.03 12.31 14.84
N CYS A 317 -3.18 11.64 15.62
CA CYS A 317 -3.59 10.80 16.73
C CYS A 317 -3.81 11.67 17.97
N GLN A 318 -4.76 11.29 18.84
CA GLN A 318 -4.96 11.97 20.11
C GLN A 318 -3.88 11.56 21.13
N VAL A 319 -2.67 12.10 20.95
CA VAL A 319 -1.51 11.91 21.81
C VAL A 319 -1.55 12.96 22.93
N ASP A 320 -1.63 12.52 24.18
CA ASP A 320 -1.42 13.39 25.35
C ASP A 320 0.02 13.26 25.87
N GLU A 321 0.33 13.99 26.94
CA GLU A 321 1.65 14.01 27.56
C GLU A 321 2.13 12.62 28.01
N ASN A 322 1.24 11.79 28.58
CA ASN A 322 1.58 10.45 29.06
C ASN A 322 1.92 9.50 27.89
N ILE A 323 1.15 9.55 26.80
CA ILE A 323 1.42 8.78 25.58
C ILE A 323 2.74 9.24 24.98
N PHE A 324 2.95 10.55 24.90
CA PHE A 324 4.18 11.14 24.37
C PHE A 324 5.39 10.68 25.17
N GLU A 325 5.36 10.78 26.49
CA GLU A 325 6.42 10.32 27.39
C GLU A 325 6.67 8.82 27.17
N THR A 326 5.62 8.01 27.10
CA THR A 326 5.74 6.58 26.87
C THR A 326 6.43 6.25 25.55
N ILE A 327 6.07 6.94 24.46
CA ILE A 327 6.74 6.80 23.17
C ILE A 327 8.22 7.17 23.32
N MET A 328 8.51 8.32 23.92
CA MET A 328 9.84 8.90 24.00
C MET A 328 10.82 8.14 24.89
N PHE A 329 10.34 7.61 26.01
CA PHE A 329 11.18 7.04 27.05
C PHE A 329 11.10 5.51 27.11
N LYS A 330 10.03 4.88 26.60
CA LYS A 330 9.88 3.42 26.64
C LYS A 330 9.92 2.76 25.26
N ILE A 331 9.39 3.40 24.21
CA ILE A 331 9.37 2.83 22.86
C ILE A 331 10.65 3.20 22.09
N CYS A 332 10.96 4.49 21.94
CA CYS A 332 12.11 4.95 21.15
C CYS A 332 13.44 4.27 21.52
N PRO A 333 13.78 4.05 22.81
CA PRO A 333 15.03 3.37 23.15
C PRO A 333 15.14 1.93 22.62
N LYS A 334 14.03 1.27 22.29
CA LYS A 334 14.04 -0.06 21.67
C LYS A 334 14.57 -0.02 20.24
N PHE A 335 14.42 1.10 19.52
CA PHE A 335 14.70 1.20 18.08
C PHE A 335 15.89 2.14 17.81
N GLU A 336 17.05 1.56 17.55
CA GLU A 336 18.30 2.33 17.42
C GLU A 336 18.31 3.34 16.26
N LYS A 337 17.63 3.02 15.15
CA LYS A 337 17.62 3.83 13.93
C LYS A 337 16.40 4.75 13.81
N LEU A 338 15.58 4.83 14.86
CA LEU A 338 14.29 5.48 14.79
C LEU A 338 14.42 7.01 14.73
N ILE A 339 14.08 7.56 13.58
CA ILE A 339 13.65 8.94 13.38
C ILE A 339 12.15 8.93 13.67
N TYR A 340 11.65 9.81 14.52
CA TYR A 340 10.24 9.79 14.89
C TYR A 340 9.60 11.14 14.69
N ASN A 341 8.31 11.06 14.42
CA ASN A 341 7.44 12.18 14.11
C ASN A 341 6.10 11.91 14.76
N ILE A 342 5.65 12.85 15.59
CA ILE A 342 4.48 12.68 16.44
C ILE A 342 3.30 13.45 15.84
N GLY A 343 3.21 13.52 14.51
CA GLY A 343 2.04 14.04 13.80
C GLY A 343 1.95 15.54 13.56
N GLY A 344 3.03 16.30 13.76
CA GLY A 344 3.03 17.74 13.47
C GLY A 344 3.15 17.97 11.97
N TYR A 345 2.10 18.40 11.29
CA TYR A 345 2.15 18.68 9.84
C TYR A 345 2.80 20.01 9.51
N ILE A 346 2.74 20.96 10.43
CA ILE A 346 3.28 22.31 10.28
C ILE A 346 4.01 22.73 11.55
N LYS A 347 4.93 23.69 11.39
CA LYS A 347 5.54 24.44 12.49
C LYS A 347 4.42 24.97 13.39
N GLN A 348 4.58 24.86 14.71
CA GLN A 348 3.58 25.19 15.77
C GLN A 348 2.55 24.10 16.13
N ASN A 349 2.61 22.90 15.53
CA ASN A 349 1.76 21.80 16.00
C ASN A 349 2.20 21.20 17.34
N TYR A 350 3.38 21.58 17.84
CA TYR A 350 3.94 21.12 19.09
C TYR A 350 4.06 22.27 20.08
N ASP A 351 3.85 21.95 21.36
CA ASP A 351 4.37 22.78 22.44
C ASP A 351 5.90 22.86 22.32
N SER A 352 6.49 24.00 22.69
CA SER A 352 7.94 24.22 22.64
C SER A 352 8.74 23.13 23.36
N ASP A 353 8.23 22.58 24.46
CA ASP A 353 8.91 21.52 25.20
C ASP A 353 8.94 20.19 24.44
N ILE A 354 7.86 19.89 23.73
CA ILE A 354 7.76 18.71 22.86
C ILE A 354 8.69 18.87 21.66
N GLU A 355 8.67 20.04 21.02
CA GLU A 355 9.54 20.35 19.88
C GLU A 355 11.02 20.26 20.28
N TYR A 356 11.37 20.79 21.45
CA TYR A 356 12.72 20.65 22.03
C TYR A 356 13.12 19.19 22.22
N ALA A 357 12.26 18.38 22.84
CA ALA A 357 12.54 16.96 23.06
C ALA A 357 12.72 16.18 21.74
N LEU A 358 11.91 16.51 20.72
CA LEU A 358 12.04 15.99 19.35
C LEU A 358 13.43 16.31 18.77
N ASN A 359 13.81 17.58 18.81
CA ASN A 359 15.07 18.07 18.27
C ASN A 359 16.29 17.47 18.98
N ILE A 360 16.25 17.29 20.31
CA ILE A 360 17.34 16.66 21.07
C ILE A 360 17.59 15.22 20.64
N ASN A 361 16.53 14.46 20.38
CA ASN A 361 16.72 13.07 19.97
C ASN A 361 17.36 13.01 18.58
N HIS A 362 16.93 13.85 17.65
CA HIS A 362 17.55 13.99 16.33
C HIS A 362 18.99 14.49 16.37
N ALA A 363 19.36 15.24 17.41
CA ALA A 363 20.73 15.65 17.67
C ALA A 363 21.63 14.51 18.19
N GLY A 364 21.03 13.36 18.55
CA GLY A 364 21.73 12.16 19.01
C GLY A 364 21.64 11.96 20.51
N ARG A 365 20.43 11.93 21.09
CA ARG A 365 20.17 11.76 22.53
C ARG A 365 21.00 10.68 23.21
N LYS A 366 21.27 9.53 22.57
CA LYS A 366 22.16 8.49 23.14
C LYS A 366 23.52 9.07 23.55
N ARG A 367 24.11 9.97 22.74
CA ARG A 367 25.39 10.61 23.06
C ARG A 367 25.25 11.58 24.24
N ILE A 368 24.13 12.29 24.31
CA ILE A 368 23.86 13.28 25.37
C ILE A 368 23.60 12.57 26.70
N VAL A 369 22.72 11.56 26.73
CA VAL A 369 22.30 10.84 27.94
C VAL A 369 23.39 9.90 28.47
N VAL A 370 24.14 9.21 27.60
CA VAL A 370 25.25 8.34 28.05
C VAL A 370 26.38 9.17 28.66
N ALA A 371 26.65 10.37 28.14
CA ALA A 371 27.60 11.28 28.77
C ALA A 371 27.16 11.68 30.20
N SER A 372 25.86 11.90 30.41
CA SER A 372 25.31 12.22 31.73
C SER A 372 25.36 11.06 32.73
N ALA A 373 25.15 9.82 32.28
CA ALA A 373 25.00 8.64 33.16
C ALA A 373 26.33 8.07 33.73
N LEU A 374 27.47 8.34 33.09
CA LEU A 374 28.77 7.79 33.50
C LEU A 374 29.44 8.52 34.68
N SER A 375 28.76 9.49 35.31
CA SER A 375 29.29 10.19 36.47
C SER A 375 28.93 9.48 37.78
N ALA A 376 29.79 8.55 38.22
CA ALA A 376 29.65 7.85 39.50
C ALA A 376 29.75 8.79 40.73
N ASN A 377 30.10 10.07 40.54
CA ASN A 377 30.37 11.03 41.63
C ASN A 377 29.27 12.07 41.84
N GLY A 378 28.07 11.88 41.28
CA GLY A 378 26.94 12.83 41.46
C GLY A 378 27.17 14.22 40.87
N ARG A 379 28.27 14.45 40.16
CA ARG A 379 28.50 15.67 39.38
C ARG A 379 27.97 15.44 37.99
N SER A 380 26.90 16.13 37.60
CA SER A 380 26.40 16.13 36.22
C SER A 380 27.58 16.27 35.26
N LEU A 381 27.89 15.22 34.49
CA LEU A 381 28.89 15.28 33.45
C LEU A 381 28.29 16.16 32.36
N HIS A 382 28.59 17.45 32.42
CA HIS A 382 28.23 18.40 31.38
C HIS A 382 28.76 17.86 30.05
N PHE A 383 27.86 17.75 29.08
CA PHE A 383 28.20 17.39 27.71
C PHE A 383 29.35 18.31 27.24
N PRO A 384 30.48 17.78 26.73
CA PRO A 384 31.67 18.59 26.47
C PRO A 384 31.33 19.78 25.57
N LEU A 385 31.77 20.98 25.99
CA LEU A 385 31.55 22.23 25.26
C LEU A 385 31.96 22.13 23.78
N SER A 386 33.04 21.39 23.51
CA SER A 386 33.55 21.13 22.16
C SER A 386 32.61 20.32 21.26
N MET A 387 31.65 19.58 21.81
CA MET A 387 30.72 18.77 21.03
C MET A 387 29.41 19.50 20.68
N TRP A 388 29.11 20.62 21.34
CA TRP A 388 27.88 21.39 21.10
C TRP A 388 27.71 21.88 19.66
N PRO A 389 28.73 22.40 18.96
CA PRO A 389 28.59 22.79 17.56
C PRO A 389 28.10 21.62 16.69
N THR A 390 28.60 20.40 16.93
CA THR A 390 28.15 19.20 16.19
C THR A 390 26.72 18.81 16.54
N VAL A 391 26.32 18.91 17.80
CA VAL A 391 24.95 18.61 18.26
C VAL A 391 23.96 19.60 17.68
N LEU A 392 24.25 20.90 17.77
CA LEU A 392 23.40 21.97 17.24
C LEU A 392 23.29 21.92 15.72
N GLU A 393 24.41 21.65 15.02
CA GLU A 393 24.39 21.48 13.56
C GLU A 393 23.54 20.27 13.15
N ARG A 394 23.62 19.16 13.89
CA ARG A 394 22.76 17.98 13.64
C ARG A 394 21.29 18.28 13.94
N ALA A 395 20.99 18.91 15.07
CA ALA A 395 19.64 19.33 15.42
C ALA A 395 19.05 20.20 14.31
N TYR A 396 19.78 21.21 13.85
CA TYR A 396 19.38 22.10 12.77
C TYR A 396 19.18 21.38 11.43
N LYS A 397 20.12 20.50 11.04
CA LYS A 397 20.02 19.72 9.80
C LYS A 397 18.80 18.81 9.79
N ASN A 398 18.40 18.31 10.95
CA ASN A 398 17.30 17.38 11.12
C ASN A 398 16.00 18.04 11.61
N SER A 399 15.96 19.34 11.86
CA SER A 399 14.82 20.03 12.48
C SER A 399 13.53 19.95 11.65
N VAL A 400 13.65 19.69 10.35
CA VAL A 400 12.49 19.53 9.46
C VAL A 400 11.93 18.11 9.52
N GLN A 401 12.73 17.13 9.94
CA GLN A 401 12.35 15.71 9.99
C GLN A 401 11.35 15.39 11.11
N ILE A 402 11.14 16.32 12.05
CA ILE A 402 10.13 16.20 13.11
C ILE A 402 8.71 16.44 12.61
N TYR A 403 8.56 17.05 11.43
CA TYR A 403 7.26 17.36 10.84
C TYR A 403 6.85 16.33 9.79
N SER A 404 5.55 16.06 9.66
CA SER A 404 5.00 15.05 8.74
C SER A 404 5.18 15.55 7.32
N ILE A 405 6.23 15.03 6.69
CA ILE A 405 6.53 15.30 5.31
C ILE A 405 5.71 14.31 4.48
N GLU A 406 4.39 14.52 4.43
CA GLU A 406 3.60 13.99 3.30
C GLU A 406 3.99 14.64 1.97
N TYR A 407 4.84 15.67 2.02
CA TYR A 407 5.36 16.38 0.87
C TYR A 407 6.69 15.80 0.37
N HIS A 408 6.97 16.04 -0.91
CA HIS A 408 7.98 15.36 -1.69
C HIS A 408 9.40 15.60 -1.11
N PRO A 409 10.37 14.66 -1.24
CA PRO A 409 11.75 14.87 -0.77
C PRO A 409 12.43 16.13 -1.30
N ASP A 410 11.98 16.64 -2.45
CA ASP A 410 12.47 17.90 -3.02
C ASP A 410 11.90 19.14 -2.30
N ASP A 411 10.73 19.05 -1.65
CA ASP A 411 10.20 20.13 -0.79
C ASP A 411 11.03 20.28 0.48
N ILE A 412 11.65 19.19 0.96
CA ILE A 412 12.57 19.22 2.11
C ILE A 412 13.78 20.14 1.84
N LYS A 413 14.25 20.23 0.60
CA LYS A 413 15.35 21.13 0.23
C LYS A 413 14.95 22.60 0.26
N ASN A 414 13.66 22.88 0.07
CA ASN A 414 13.12 24.24 0.01
C ASN A 414 12.46 24.69 1.31
N GLN A 415 12.17 23.77 2.24
CA GLN A 415 11.65 24.16 3.55
C GLN A 415 12.75 24.83 4.37
N ASN A 416 12.46 26.06 4.82
CA ASN A 416 13.32 26.83 5.70
C ASN A 416 13.54 26.04 6.99
N ARG A 417 14.75 25.50 7.16
CA ARG A 417 15.19 24.91 8.44
C ARG A 417 15.01 25.96 9.53
N SER A 418 14.29 25.59 10.58
CA SER A 418 14.04 26.47 11.72
C SER A 418 15.23 26.43 12.68
N ALA A 419 15.73 27.60 13.07
CA ALA A 419 16.73 27.71 14.13
C ALA A 419 16.11 27.67 15.54
N ASP A 420 14.77 27.76 15.65
CA ASP A 420 14.07 27.92 16.93
C ASP A 420 14.38 26.74 17.88
N GLY A 421 14.24 25.49 17.40
CA GLY A 421 14.61 24.31 18.19
C GLY A 421 16.10 24.20 18.54
N VAL A 422 16.99 24.86 17.78
CA VAL A 422 18.43 24.95 18.08
C VAL A 422 18.67 25.94 19.21
N TYR A 423 17.92 27.05 19.21
CA TYR A 423 17.96 28.05 20.28
C TYR A 423 17.48 27.44 21.60
N ASP A 424 16.40 26.66 21.58
CA ASP A 424 15.92 25.94 22.76
C ASP A 424 16.95 24.91 23.23
N LEU A 425 17.55 24.13 22.31
CA LEU A 425 18.66 23.21 22.61
C LEU A 425 19.80 23.91 23.35
N PHE A 426 20.18 25.09 22.87
CA PHE A 426 21.23 25.88 23.46
C PHE A 426 20.82 26.40 24.84
N ARG A 427 19.61 26.93 24.98
CA ARG A 427 19.10 27.55 26.22
C ARG A 427 18.96 26.53 27.36
N TYR A 428 18.32 25.40 27.11
CA TYR A 428 18.02 24.41 28.14
C TYR A 428 19.14 23.37 28.32
N GLY A 429 19.93 23.13 27.27
CA GLY A 429 21.02 22.16 27.29
C GLY A 429 22.29 22.65 28.00
N PHE A 430 22.60 23.95 27.94
CA PHE A 430 23.74 24.55 28.63
C PHE A 430 23.45 24.87 30.10
N ALA A 431 22.27 25.40 30.39
CA ALA A 431 21.96 25.91 31.73
C ALA A 431 21.68 24.79 32.75
N GLY A 432 21.38 23.57 32.27
CA GLY A 432 20.69 22.57 33.08
C GLY A 432 19.26 23.05 33.32
N ARG A 433 18.25 22.19 33.14
CA ARG A 433 16.93 22.54 33.68
C ARG A 433 17.08 22.66 35.19
N HIS A 434 16.75 23.83 35.73
CA HIS A 434 16.29 23.92 37.10
C HIS A 434 14.89 23.31 37.08
N ASP A 435 14.82 21.99 37.27
CA ASP A 435 13.56 21.31 37.55
C ASP A 435 12.99 21.76 38.90
#